data_AF-A0A4R9WVA1-F1
#
_entry.id   AF-A0A4R9WVA1-F1
#
_cell.length_a   1.000
_cell.length_b   1.000
_cell.length_c   1.000
_cell.angle_alpha   90.00
_cell.angle_beta   90.00
_cell.angle_gamma   90.00
#
_symmetry.space_group_name_H-M   'P 1'
#
loop_
_entity.id
_entity.type
_entity.pdbx_description
1 polymer ?
#
loop_
_entity_poly.entity_id
_entity_poly.type
_entity_poly.pdbx_seq_one_letter_code
_entity_poly.pdbx_strand_id
1 'polypeptide(L)'
;AIRHRNHQIATDGSQKIVQRLLNPIRDRLVKGLSVELLSVPVAGWMAYLIKASARFGRAWQVSDPFAERIATIADRVGSDSKLLADAILAIDAVFDPSLAANATFRA
;
A
#
# COMPACT_ATOMS: atom_id res chain seq x y z
N ALA A 1 -6.86 -0.53 -31.46
CA ALA A 1 -6.22 0.16 -30.32
C ALA A 1 -6.70 -0.48 -29.02
N ILE A 2 -5.83 -1.18 -28.29
CA ILE A 2 -6.22 -1.84 -27.05
C ILE A 2 -6.33 -0.76 -25.96
N ARG A 3 -7.57 -0.43 -25.59
CA ARG A 3 -7.85 0.43 -24.43
C ARG A 3 -7.67 -0.41 -23.16
N HIS A 4 -6.43 -0.56 -22.70
CA HIS A 4 -6.20 -1.06 -21.34
C HIS A 4 -6.71 0.02 -20.37
N ARG A 5 -7.84 -0.21 -19.70
CA ARG A 5 -8.25 0.69 -18.59
C ARG A 5 -7.24 0.49 -17.48
N ASN A 6 -6.70 1.57 -16.90
CA ASN A 6 -5.80 1.51 -15.74
C ASN A 6 -6.33 0.60 -14.61
N HIS A 7 -7.66 0.49 -14.51
CA HIS A 7 -8.36 -0.43 -13.62
C HIS A 7 -7.98 -1.92 -13.81
N GLN A 8 -7.74 -2.38 -15.03
CA GLN A 8 -7.32 -3.77 -15.32
C GLN A 8 -5.87 -4.06 -14.88
N ILE A 9 -5.04 -3.04 -14.67
CA ILE A 9 -3.66 -3.20 -14.20
C ILE A 9 -3.61 -3.23 -12.66
N ALA A 10 -4.53 -2.50 -12.01
CA ALA A 10 -4.63 -2.36 -10.55
C ALA A 10 -5.29 -3.55 -9.84
N THR A 11 -5.83 -4.53 -10.57
CA THR A 11 -6.26 -5.82 -10.01
C THR A 11 -5.06 -6.54 -9.40
N ASP A 12 -5.23 -7.13 -8.21
CA ASP A 12 -4.17 -7.84 -7.46
C ASP A 12 -2.92 -6.99 -7.15
N GLY A 13 -3.15 -5.70 -6.83
CA GLY A 13 -2.09 -4.75 -6.49
C GLY A 13 -1.20 -5.24 -5.34
N SER A 14 -1.80 -5.82 -4.31
CA SER A 14 -1.11 -6.42 -3.16
C SER A 14 -0.21 -7.62 -3.52
N GLN A 15 -0.50 -8.38 -4.57
CA GLN A 15 0.38 -9.47 -5.00
C GLN A 15 1.56 -8.93 -5.82
N LYS A 16 1.35 -7.85 -6.57
CA LYS A 16 2.38 -7.22 -7.42
C LYS A 16 3.33 -6.34 -6.61
N ILE A 17 2.85 -5.66 -5.56
CA ILE A 17 3.63 -4.69 -4.78
C ILE A 17 4.80 -5.36 -4.03
N VAL A 18 4.60 -6.58 -3.53
CA VAL A 18 5.63 -7.31 -2.79
C VAL A 18 6.86 -7.53 -3.67
N GLN A 19 6.65 -8.11 -4.86
CA GLN A 19 7.76 -8.45 -5.76
C GLN A 19 8.33 -7.22 -6.49
N ARG A 20 7.48 -6.26 -6.86
CA ARG A 20 7.90 -5.13 -7.72
C ARG A 20 8.42 -3.92 -6.95
N LEU A 21 8.06 -3.77 -5.69
CA LEU A 21 8.41 -2.60 -4.88
C LEU A 21 9.05 -3.00 -3.55
N LEU A 22 8.40 -3.84 -2.74
CA LEU A 22 8.91 -4.14 -1.39
C LEU A 22 10.23 -4.91 -1.41
N ASN A 23 10.40 -5.86 -2.33
CA ASN A 23 11.68 -6.57 -2.49
C ASN A 23 12.83 -5.63 -2.92
N PRO A 24 12.68 -4.81 -3.98
CA PRO A 24 13.68 -3.77 -4.30
C PRO A 24 13.97 -2.78 -3.17
N ILE A 25 12.96 -2.40 -2.39
CA ILE A 25 13.13 -1.52 -1.23
C ILE A 25 14.02 -2.20 -0.17
N ARG A 26 13.74 -3.46 0.18
CA ARG A 26 14.58 -4.23 1.12
C ARG A 26 16.02 -4.30 0.65
N ASP A 27 16.24 -4.66 -0.62
CA ASP A 27 17.59 -4.77 -1.19
C ASP A 27 18.37 -3.44 -1.16
N ARG A 28 17.68 -2.32 -1.36
CA ARG A 28 18.29 -0.99 -1.32
C ARG A 28 18.59 -0.54 0.10
N LEU A 29 17.69 -0.81 1.05
CA LEU A 29 17.93 -0.53 2.47
C LEU A 29 19.13 -1.28 3.01
N VAL A 30 19.30 -2.56 2.64
CA VAL A 30 20.50 -3.36 3.01
C VAL A 30 21.80 -2.73 2.46
N LYS A 31 21.73 -2.06 1.31
CA LYS A 31 22.87 -1.38 0.67
C LYS A 31 23.04 0.07 1.12
N GLY A 32 22.22 0.57 2.04
CA GLY A 32 22.23 1.98 2.47
C GLY A 32 21.84 2.96 1.35
N LEU A 33 21.10 2.51 0.34
CA LEU A 33 20.67 3.33 -0.80
C LEU A 33 19.28 3.94 -0.54
N SER A 34 19.03 5.12 -1.11
CA SER A 34 17.72 5.80 -0.98
C SER A 34 16.58 4.96 -1.55
N VAL A 35 15.43 4.97 -0.87
CA VAL A 35 14.18 4.30 -1.28
C VAL A 35 13.03 5.27 -1.51
N GLU A 36 13.28 6.58 -1.47
CA GLU A 36 12.27 7.65 -1.52
C GLU A 36 11.33 7.51 -2.74
N LEU A 37 11.89 7.32 -3.94
CA LEU A 37 11.06 7.15 -5.15
C LEU A 37 10.30 5.82 -5.20
N LEU A 38 10.75 4.81 -4.43
CA LEU A 38 10.08 3.51 -4.35
C LEU A 38 9.01 3.47 -3.26
N SER A 39 9.10 4.31 -2.22
CA SER A 39 8.07 4.41 -1.18
C SER A 39 6.82 5.14 -1.69
N VAL A 40 6.97 6.12 -2.59
CA VAL A 40 5.84 6.84 -3.21
C VAL A 40 4.76 5.92 -3.81
N PRO A 41 5.07 4.96 -4.70
CA PRO A 41 4.04 4.08 -5.24
C PRO A 41 3.44 3.13 -4.18
N VAL A 42 4.17 2.83 -3.10
CA VAL A 42 3.61 2.06 -1.97
C VAL A 42 2.57 2.88 -1.23
N ALA A 43 2.89 4.12 -0.87
CA ALA A 43 1.93 5.06 -0.28
C ALA A 43 0.74 5.31 -1.21
N GLY A 44 0.97 5.38 -2.52
CA GLY A 44 -0.08 5.49 -3.54
C GLY A 44 -1.05 4.30 -3.54
N TRP A 45 -0.53 3.06 -3.44
CA TRP A 45 -1.37 1.86 -3.30
C TRP A 45 -2.20 1.88 -2.01
N MET A 46 -1.59 2.26 -0.88
CA MET A 46 -2.30 2.39 0.39
C MET A 46 -3.44 3.41 0.30
N ALA A 47 -3.14 4.62 -0.20
CA ALA A 47 -4.13 5.67 -0.40
C ALA A 47 -5.24 5.25 -1.38
N TYR A 48 -4.89 4.48 -2.41
CA TYR A 48 -5.86 3.95 -3.36
C TYR A 48 -6.88 3.02 -2.69
N LEU A 49 -6.44 2.10 -1.83
CA LEU A 49 -7.34 1.19 -1.11
C LEU A 49 -8.15 1.91 -0.03
N ILE A 50 -7.55 2.87 0.69
CA ILE A 50 -8.25 3.70 1.66
C ILE A 50 -9.41 4.46 0.98
N LYS A 51 -9.16 5.12 -0.15
CA LYS A 51 -10.18 5.90 -0.87
C LYS A 51 -11.25 5.03 -1.55
N ALA A 52 -10.96 3.75 -1.80
CA ALA A 52 -11.96 2.80 -2.27
C ALA A 52 -12.96 2.37 -1.17
N SER A 53 -12.63 2.58 0.11
CA SER A 53 -13.47 2.16 1.23
C SER A 53 -14.77 2.94 1.35
N ALA A 54 -15.76 2.35 2.04
CA ALA A 54 -17.07 2.96 2.28
C ALA A 54 -16.96 4.30 3.01
N ARG A 55 -16.16 4.35 4.07
CA ARG A 55 -15.92 5.55 4.86
C ARG A 55 -15.46 6.75 4.03
N PHE A 56 -14.62 6.50 3.03
CA PHE A 56 -14.06 7.55 2.18
C PHE A 56 -14.86 7.73 0.87
N GLY A 57 -16.12 7.29 0.86
CA GLY A 57 -17.08 7.59 -0.20
C GLY A 57 -17.09 6.61 -1.37
N ARG A 58 -16.41 5.45 -1.27
CA ARG A 58 -16.30 4.45 -2.35
C ARG A 58 -15.95 5.10 -3.70
N ALA A 59 -14.84 5.85 -3.75
CA ALA A 59 -14.47 6.62 -4.93
C ALA A 59 -14.37 5.75 -6.21
N TRP A 60 -14.13 4.44 -6.06
CA TRP A 60 -14.18 3.43 -7.12
C TRP A 60 -14.39 2.03 -6.52
N GLN A 61 -14.80 1.08 -7.37
CA GLN A 61 -14.74 -0.34 -7.04
C GLN A 61 -13.28 -0.81 -7.13
N VAL A 62 -12.84 -1.64 -6.21
CA VAL A 62 -11.48 -2.21 -6.22
C VAL A 62 -11.53 -3.73 -6.20
N SER A 63 -10.56 -4.35 -6.87
CA SER A 63 -10.35 -5.80 -6.86
C SER A 63 -8.95 -6.07 -6.32
N ASP A 64 -8.83 -6.11 -4.99
CA ASP A 64 -7.59 -6.45 -4.28
C ASP A 64 -7.94 -7.33 -3.07
N PRO A 65 -7.23 -8.45 -2.82
CA PRO A 65 -7.46 -9.30 -1.65
C PRO A 65 -7.42 -8.56 -0.30
N PHE A 66 -6.70 -7.44 -0.20
CA PHE A 66 -6.59 -6.65 1.03
C PHE A 66 -7.57 -5.47 1.09
N ALA A 67 -8.43 -5.29 0.08
CA ALA A 67 -9.37 -4.18 0.04
C ALA A 67 -10.31 -4.16 1.26
N GLU A 68 -10.88 -5.31 1.63
CA GLU A 68 -11.78 -5.41 2.78
C GLU A 68 -11.04 -5.15 4.10
N ARG A 69 -9.84 -5.72 4.28
CA ARG A 69 -9.04 -5.50 5.48
C ARG A 69 -8.66 -4.02 5.66
N ILE A 70 -8.32 -3.34 4.57
CA ILE A 70 -7.99 -1.91 4.59
C ILE A 70 -9.24 -1.06 4.79
N ALA A 71 -10.41 -1.46 4.26
CA ALA A 71 -11.67 -0.79 4.56
C ALA A 71 -12.01 -0.88 6.06
N THR A 72 -11.83 -2.04 6.70
CA THR A 72 -12.02 -2.20 8.15
C THR A 72 -11.06 -1.31 8.96
N ILE A 73 -9.80 -1.21 8.53
CA ILE A 73 -8.83 -0.29 9.13
C ILE A 73 -9.31 1.16 8.98
N ALA A 74 -9.75 1.55 7.78
CA ALA A 74 -10.25 2.89 7.50
C ALA A 74 -11.45 3.25 8.40
N ASP A 75 -12.42 2.33 8.52
CA ASP A 75 -13.60 2.51 9.37
C ASP A 75 -13.23 2.75 10.84
N ARG A 76 -12.26 1.98 11.36
CA ARG A 76 -11.78 2.09 12.75
C ARG A 76 -10.95 3.36 13.00
N VAL A 77 -9.99 3.65 12.13
CA VAL A 77 -8.95 4.67 12.38
C VAL A 77 -9.44 6.07 12.07
N GLY A 78 -10.31 6.23 11.08
CA GLY A 78 -10.76 7.56 10.71
C GLY A 78 -9.90 8.20 9.64
N SER A 79 -9.78 9.53 9.70
CA SER A 79 -9.04 10.35 8.72
C SER A 79 -7.60 10.64 9.15
N ASP A 80 -7.10 10.01 10.22
CA ASP A 80 -5.72 10.14 10.66
C ASP A 80 -4.79 9.37 9.72
N SER A 81 -4.10 10.09 8.84
CA SER A 81 -3.22 9.49 7.83
C SER A 81 -2.05 8.71 8.44
N LYS A 82 -1.53 9.15 9.60
CA LYS A 82 -0.41 8.49 10.25
C LYS A 82 -0.85 7.15 10.84
N LEU A 83 -1.96 7.15 11.57
CA LEU A 83 -2.53 5.93 12.14
C LEU A 83 -3.01 4.96 11.05
N LEU A 84 -3.51 5.47 9.91
CA LEU A 84 -3.86 4.64 8.76
C LEU A 84 -2.61 3.97 8.19
N ALA A 85 -1.54 4.74 7.98
CA ALA A 85 -0.28 4.19 7.48
C ALA A 85 0.30 3.15 8.45
N ASP A 86 0.35 3.47 9.75
CA ASP A 86 0.82 2.56 10.79
C ASP A 86 0.01 1.24 10.80
N ALA A 87 -1.32 1.31 10.73
CA ALA A 87 -2.17 0.12 10.75
C ALA A 87 -2.05 -0.75 9.49
N ILE A 88 -1.82 -0.14 8.33
CA ILE A 88 -1.63 -0.87 7.06
C ILE A 88 -0.24 -1.48 6.99
N LEU A 89 0.80 -0.77 7.45
CA LEU A 89 2.16 -1.30 7.55
C LEU A 89 2.26 -2.49 8.50
N ALA A 90 1.34 -2.60 9.47
CA ALA A 90 1.23 -3.76 10.38
C ALA A 90 0.54 -4.99 9.77
N ILE A 91 0.29 -5.01 8.46
CA ILE A 91 -0.22 -6.20 7.76
C ILE A 91 0.96 -7.09 7.39
N ASP A 92 1.29 -8.05 8.26
CA ASP A 92 2.44 -8.95 8.11
C ASP A 92 2.44 -9.77 6.81
N ALA A 93 1.25 -10.02 6.25
CA ALA A 93 1.11 -10.72 4.97
C ALA A 93 1.58 -9.91 3.76
N VAL A 94 1.76 -8.59 3.91
CA VAL A 94 2.25 -7.67 2.87
C VAL A 94 3.63 -7.12 3.24
N PHE A 95 3.76 -6.63 4.47
CA PHE A 95 4.96 -5.98 4.97
C PHE A 95 5.66 -6.90 5.96
N ASP A 96 6.94 -7.16 5.70
CA ASP A 96 7.77 -7.85 6.70
C ASP A 96 7.92 -6.93 7.93
N PRO A 97 7.86 -7.45 9.18
CA PRO A 97 7.94 -6.62 10.38
C PRO A 97 9.19 -5.74 10.46
N SER A 98 10.35 -6.21 9.95
CA SER A 98 11.58 -5.41 9.93
C SER A 98 11.49 -4.23 8.96
N LEU A 99 10.81 -4.42 7.82
CA LEU A 99 10.54 -3.35 6.87
C LEU A 99 9.52 -2.36 7.44
N ALA A 100 8.44 -2.86 8.06
CA ALA A 100 7.39 -2.05 8.66
C ALA A 100 7.91 -1.14 9.79
N ALA A 101 8.96 -1.56 10.49
CA ALA A 101 9.62 -0.79 11.55
C ALA A 101 10.77 0.11 11.06
N ASN A 102 11.17 0.03 9.78
CA ASN A 102 12.32 0.76 9.26
C ASN A 102 12.03 2.28 9.15
N ALA A 103 12.80 3.10 9.87
CA ALA A 103 12.62 4.55 9.92
C ALA A 103 12.81 5.23 8.55
N THR A 104 13.78 4.78 7.74
CA THR A 104 14.03 5.33 6.39
C THR A 104 12.89 5.03 5.43
N PHE A 105 12.24 3.88 5.58
CA PHE A 105 11.05 3.53 4.78
C PHE A 105 9.80 4.28 5.23
N ARG A 106 9.70 4.60 6.53
CA ARG A 106 8.59 5.34 7.15
C ARG A 106 8.68 6.87 7.03
N ALA A 107 9.86 7.40 6.67
CA ALA A 107 10.12 8.82 6.55
C ALA A 107 9.37 9.44 5.36
#